data_AF-A0A9P2LFI1-F1
#
_entry.id   AF-A0A9P2LFI1-F1
#
_cell.length_a   1.000
_cell.length_b   1.000
_cell.length_c   1.000
_cell.angle_alpha   90.00
_cell.angle_beta   90.00
_cell.angle_gamma   90.00
#
_symmetry.space_group_name_H-M   'P 1'
#
loop_
_entity.id
_entity.type
_entity.pdbx_description
1 polymer ?
#
loop_
_entity_poly.entity_id
_entity_poly.type
_entity_poly.pdbx_seq_one_letter_code
_entity_poly.pdbx_strand_id
1 'polypeptide(L)'
;MIDLNKERVAFEEAYLSVGGKQRELEFEGGEYTNSKSQLGWDLWQIKAKVQEVALPETRAVTLTCAELKDAFDFGAPDGEKDQFQMDTEMTIKWLVDGYDGAGFYCWYADLPEEGCIKLGQSELRA
;
A
#
# COMPACT_ATOMS: atom_id res chain seq x y z
N MET A 1 -5.25 -9.76 -10.17
CA MET A 1 -5.48 -11.22 -10.23
C MET A 1 -4.13 -11.89 -10.22
N ILE A 2 -3.77 -12.58 -9.12
CA ILE A 2 -2.48 -13.27 -8.98
C ILE A 2 -2.36 -14.40 -10.00
N ASP A 3 -1.26 -14.37 -10.76
CA ASP A 3 -0.84 -15.51 -11.58
C ASP A 3 -0.21 -16.57 -10.68
N LEU A 4 -1.03 -17.55 -10.28
CA LEU A 4 -0.64 -18.64 -9.41
C LEU A 4 0.54 -19.47 -9.96
N ASN A 5 0.69 -19.57 -11.29
CA ASN A 5 1.80 -20.32 -11.87
C ASN A 5 3.12 -19.55 -11.73
N LYS A 6 3.08 -18.23 -11.92
CA LYS A 6 4.25 -17.38 -11.71
C LYS A 6 4.69 -17.37 -10.25
N GLU A 7 3.73 -17.26 -9.32
CA GLU A 7 4.03 -17.30 -7.88
C GLU A 7 4.57 -18.67 -7.43
N ARG A 8 4.07 -19.76 -8.02
CA ARG A 8 4.58 -21.11 -7.74
C ARG A 8 6.06 -21.25 -8.09
N VAL A 9 6.47 -20.78 -9.27
CA VAL A 9 7.88 -20.81 -9.69
C VAL A 9 8.75 -19.98 -8.73
N ALA A 10 8.30 -18.77 -8.37
CA ALA A 10 9.02 -17.91 -7.44
C ALA A 10 9.15 -18.53 -6.03
N PHE A 11 8.10 -19.22 -5.56
CA PHE A 11 8.14 -19.98 -4.31
C PHE A 11 9.16 -21.12 -4.38
N GLU A 12 9.14 -21.92 -5.44
CA GLU A 12 10.04 -23.07 -5.62
C GLU A 12 11.52 -22.64 -5.61
N GLU A 13 11.85 -21.57 -6.33
CA GLU A 13 13.19 -20.98 -6.33
C GLU A 13 13.61 -20.48 -4.93
N ALA A 14 12.70 -19.78 -4.24
CA ALA A 14 12.96 -19.30 -2.88
C ALA A 14 13.16 -20.45 -1.89
N TYR A 15 12.35 -21.50 -1.99
CA TYR A 15 12.43 -22.69 -1.14
C TYR A 15 13.77 -23.41 -1.31
N LEU A 16 14.26 -23.55 -2.54
CA LEU A 16 15.59 -24.11 -2.83
C LEU A 16 16.72 -23.21 -2.31
N SER A 17 16.59 -21.89 -2.48
CA SER A 17 17.59 -20.90 -2.06
C SER A 17 17.86 -20.95 -0.54
N VAL A 18 16.83 -21.21 0.27
CA VAL A 18 16.97 -21.35 1.74
C VAL A 18 17.39 -22.75 2.21
N GLY A 19 17.76 -23.64 1.28
CA GLY A 19 18.25 -25.00 1.58
C GLY A 19 17.20 -26.10 1.50
N GLY A 20 16.01 -25.81 0.96
CA GLY A 20 15.02 -26.81 0.57
C GLY A 20 15.52 -27.73 -0.53
N LYS A 21 14.92 -28.90 -0.68
CA LYS A 21 15.36 -29.91 -1.66
C LYS A 21 14.35 -30.05 -2.79
N GLN A 22 14.85 -30.25 -4.01
CA GLN A 22 14.00 -30.42 -5.20
C GLN A 22 12.96 -31.54 -5.04
N ARG A 23 13.34 -32.66 -4.39
CA ARG A 23 12.45 -33.79 -4.10
C ARG A 23 11.27 -33.47 -3.17
N GLU A 24 11.31 -32.32 -2.49
CA GLU A 24 10.23 -31.88 -1.60
C GLU A 24 9.20 -31.05 -2.37
N LEU A 25 9.52 -30.61 -3.59
CA LEU A 25 8.67 -29.77 -4.45
C LEU A 25 7.82 -30.59 -5.45
N GLU A 26 7.52 -31.84 -5.13
CA GLU A 26 6.58 -32.65 -5.91
C GLU A 26 5.17 -32.07 -5.77
N PHE A 27 4.56 -31.70 -6.91
CA PHE A 27 3.28 -31.00 -6.97
C PHE A 27 2.27 -31.85 -7.75
N GLU A 28 1.22 -32.31 -7.08
CA GLU A 28 0.18 -33.18 -7.63
C GLU A 28 -1.20 -32.65 -7.25
N GLY A 29 -2.13 -32.59 -8.22
CA GLY A 29 -3.52 -32.23 -7.93
C GLY A 29 -3.76 -30.80 -7.42
N GLY A 30 -2.76 -29.91 -7.47
CA GLY A 30 -2.87 -28.53 -6.97
C GLY A 30 -2.19 -28.30 -5.61
N GLU A 31 -1.56 -29.32 -5.04
CA GLU A 31 -0.89 -29.26 -3.74
C GLU A 31 0.51 -29.91 -3.82
N TYR A 32 1.39 -29.52 -2.91
CA TYR A 32 2.67 -30.18 -2.71
C TYR A 32 2.47 -31.45 -1.87
N THR A 33 3.05 -32.56 -2.33
CA THR A 33 2.97 -33.85 -1.61
C THR A 33 3.75 -33.82 -0.29
N ASN A 34 4.74 -32.93 -0.18
CA ASN A 34 5.53 -32.73 1.04
C ASN A 34 4.89 -31.68 1.95
N SER A 35 4.69 -32.04 3.21
CA SER A 35 4.08 -31.15 4.21
C SER A 35 4.87 -29.85 4.46
N LYS A 36 6.21 -29.84 4.32
CA LYS A 36 7.01 -28.62 4.51
C LYS A 36 6.83 -27.66 3.34
N SER A 37 6.84 -28.18 2.13
CA SER A 37 6.64 -27.40 0.92
C SER A 37 5.21 -26.89 0.83
N GLN A 38 4.21 -27.70 1.24
CA GLN A 38 2.81 -27.25 1.31
C GLN A 38 2.64 -26.09 2.30
N LEU A 39 3.17 -26.21 3.53
CA LEU A 39 3.11 -25.12 4.51
C LEU A 39 3.83 -23.86 4.02
N GLY A 40 4.98 -24.02 3.36
CA GLY A 40 5.70 -22.92 2.74
C GLY A 40 4.88 -22.23 1.64
N TRP A 41 4.19 -23.03 0.82
CA TRP A 41 3.33 -22.55 -0.26
C TRP A 41 2.10 -21.82 0.24
N ASP A 42 1.43 -22.34 1.27
CA ASP A 42 0.27 -21.67 1.88
C ASP A 42 0.66 -20.28 2.43
N LEU A 43 1.79 -20.19 3.13
CA LEU A 43 2.33 -18.92 3.64
C LEU A 43 2.74 -17.98 2.50
N TRP A 44 3.29 -18.52 1.42
CA TRP A 44 3.62 -17.75 0.22
C TRP A 44 2.38 -17.14 -0.43
N GLN A 45 1.32 -17.93 -0.58
CA GLN A 45 0.05 -17.45 -1.13
C GLN A 45 -0.57 -16.37 -0.25
N ILE A 46 -0.49 -16.49 1.09
CA ILE A 46 -0.92 -15.43 2.01
C ILE A 46 -0.09 -14.16 1.79
N LYS A 47 1.23 -14.27 1.72
CA LYS A 47 2.12 -13.13 1.44
C LYS A 47 1.77 -12.48 0.10
N ALA A 48 1.64 -13.25 -0.98
CA ALA A 48 1.33 -12.74 -2.31
C ALA A 48 -0.03 -12.02 -2.35
N LYS A 49 -1.05 -12.57 -1.66
CA LYS A 49 -2.36 -11.91 -1.49
C LYS A 49 -2.25 -10.62 -0.69
N VAL A 50 -1.47 -10.60 0.40
CA VAL A 50 -1.25 -9.37 1.19
C VAL A 50 -0.46 -8.33 0.38
N GLN A 51 0.52 -8.75 -0.42
CA GLN A 51 1.30 -7.86 -1.30
C GLN A 51 0.45 -7.29 -2.45
N GLU A 52 -0.49 -8.07 -3.01
CA GLU A 52 -1.45 -7.58 -4.00
C GLU A 52 -2.41 -6.55 -3.39
N VAL A 53 -2.91 -6.78 -2.17
CA VAL A 53 -3.76 -5.82 -1.44
C VAL A 53 -2.97 -4.58 -0.99
N ALA A 54 -1.65 -4.70 -0.84
CA ALA A 54 -0.75 -3.59 -0.49
C ALA A 54 -0.32 -2.74 -1.70
N LEU A 55 -0.75 -3.06 -2.93
CA LEU A 55 -0.62 -2.13 -4.05
C LEU A 55 -1.58 -0.95 -3.81
N PRO A 56 -1.09 0.29 -3.62
CA PRO A 56 -1.96 1.45 -3.54
C PRO A 56 -2.41 1.79 -4.97
N GLU A 57 -3.37 1.03 -5.51
CA GLU A 57 -4.01 1.36 -6.79
C GLU A 57 -5.12 2.41 -6.66
N THR A 58 -5.21 3.12 -5.53
CA THR A 58 -5.89 4.41 -5.49
C THR A 58 -4.88 5.53 -5.71
N ARG A 59 -4.37 5.65 -6.95
CA ARG A 59 -3.66 6.85 -7.43
C ARG A 59 -4.58 8.06 -7.57
N ALA A 60 -5.89 7.83 -7.54
CA ALA A 60 -6.91 8.86 -7.56
C ALA A 60 -7.70 8.78 -6.26
N VAL A 61 -7.79 9.90 -5.57
CA VAL A 61 -8.71 10.14 -4.47
C VAL A 61 -9.75 11.16 -4.92
N THR A 62 -11.01 10.94 -4.61
CA THR A 62 -12.06 11.95 -4.77
C THR A 62 -12.21 12.68 -3.45
N LEU A 63 -11.81 13.95 -3.44
CA LEU A 63 -12.01 14.89 -2.34
C LEU A 63 -12.99 15.97 -2.77
N THR A 64 -13.69 16.54 -1.79
CA THR A 64 -14.47 17.75 -1.98
C THR A 64 -13.57 18.95 -2.23
N CYS A 65 -14.10 20.00 -2.88
CA CYS A 65 -13.35 21.25 -3.06
C CYS A 65 -12.93 21.90 -1.74
N ALA A 66 -13.65 21.64 -0.64
CA ALA A 66 -13.28 22.11 0.69
C ALA A 66 -12.02 21.39 1.21
N GLU A 67 -11.96 20.06 1.10
CA GLU A 67 -10.80 19.27 1.52
C GLU A 67 -9.56 19.56 0.65
N LEU A 68 -9.75 19.76 -0.65
CA LEU A 68 -8.66 20.22 -1.53
C LEU A 68 -8.16 21.61 -1.15
N LYS A 69 -9.07 22.50 -0.73
CA LYS A 69 -8.71 23.82 -0.23
C LYS A 69 -7.94 23.74 1.08
N ASP A 70 -8.33 22.88 2.01
CA ASP A 70 -7.62 22.69 3.27
C ASP A 70 -6.18 22.16 3.03
N ALA A 71 -6.01 21.25 2.07
CA ALA A 71 -4.71 20.77 1.64
C ALA A 71 -3.84 21.90 1.06
N PHE A 72 -4.44 22.75 0.22
CA PHE A 72 -3.78 23.90 -0.40
C PHE A 72 -3.40 24.96 0.64
N ASP A 73 -4.32 25.34 1.52
CA ASP A 73 -4.08 26.35 2.56
C ASP A 73 -3.01 25.88 3.57
N PHE A 74 -2.85 24.57 3.75
CA PHE A 74 -1.79 24.00 4.58
C PHE A 74 -0.41 24.07 3.92
N GLY A 75 -0.30 23.69 2.63
CA GLY A 75 0.97 23.73 1.90
C GLY A 75 1.38 25.13 1.43
N ALA A 76 0.40 26.00 1.20
CA ALA A 76 0.58 27.34 0.67
C ALA A 76 -0.31 28.38 1.40
N PRO A 77 -0.06 28.63 2.71
CA PRO A 77 -0.88 29.54 3.52
C PRO A 77 -0.92 31.00 3.00
N ASP A 78 0.15 31.47 2.34
CA ASP A 78 0.21 32.81 1.72
C ASP A 78 -0.14 32.81 0.22
N GLY A 79 -0.35 31.62 -0.37
CA GLY A 79 -0.80 31.43 -1.75
C GLY A 79 0.03 32.18 -2.79
N GLU A 80 -0.64 32.90 -3.70
CA GLU A 80 -0.01 33.64 -4.81
C GLU A 80 0.97 34.75 -4.36
N LYS A 81 1.01 35.09 -3.08
CA LYS A 81 1.98 36.07 -2.55
C LYS A 81 3.37 35.49 -2.39
N ASP A 82 3.50 34.16 -2.40
CA ASP A 82 4.77 33.46 -2.30
C ASP A 82 4.85 32.34 -3.35
N GLN A 83 5.68 32.57 -4.37
CA GLN A 83 5.83 31.64 -5.48
C GLN A 83 6.49 30.31 -5.04
N PHE A 84 7.25 30.31 -3.94
CA PHE A 84 7.83 29.09 -3.37
C PHE A 84 6.78 28.18 -2.75
N GLN A 85 5.71 28.76 -2.20
CA GLN A 85 4.59 28.03 -1.64
C GLN A 85 3.73 27.38 -2.74
N MET A 86 3.62 28.04 -3.90
CA MET A 86 2.91 27.49 -5.07
C MET A 86 3.62 26.27 -5.68
N ASP A 87 4.96 26.21 -5.56
CA ASP A 87 5.78 25.08 -6.01
C ASP A 87 5.86 23.95 -4.96
N THR A 88 5.19 24.12 -3.82
CA THR A 88 5.22 23.12 -2.75
C THR A 88 4.41 21.87 -3.13
N GLU A 89 5.09 20.73 -3.17
CA GLU A 89 4.46 19.45 -3.47
C GLU A 89 3.76 18.89 -2.22
N MET A 90 2.46 18.67 -2.33
CA MET A 90 1.64 18.06 -1.28
C MET A 90 1.32 16.60 -1.64
N THR A 91 1.56 15.68 -0.71
CA THR A 91 1.20 14.27 -0.86
C THR A 91 -0.08 13.96 -0.08
N ILE A 92 -1.06 13.36 -0.75
CA ILE A 92 -2.31 12.90 -0.13
C ILE A 92 -2.39 11.39 -0.18
N LYS A 93 -2.66 10.75 0.95
CA LYS A 93 -2.81 9.29 1.04
C LYS A 93 -3.86 8.89 2.06
N TRP A 94 -4.58 7.80 1.77
CA TRP A 94 -5.40 7.13 2.78
C TRP A 94 -4.51 6.38 3.77
N LEU A 95 -4.70 6.64 5.06
CA LEU A 95 -4.11 5.86 6.15
C LEU A 95 -5.24 5.13 6.87
N VAL A 96 -5.08 3.82 7.06
CA VAL A 96 -6.02 3.00 7.85
C VAL A 96 -5.79 3.20 9.35
N ASP A 97 -4.54 3.45 9.74
CA ASP A 97 -4.11 3.70 11.11
C ASP A 97 -3.40 5.07 11.17
N GLY A 98 -4.17 6.13 10.92
CA GLY A 98 -3.68 7.50 11.05
C GLY A 98 -3.69 7.97 12.51
N TYR A 99 -3.03 9.10 12.78
CA TYR A 99 -2.98 9.71 14.13
C TYR A 99 -4.37 9.94 14.75
N ASP A 100 -5.38 10.16 13.91
CA ASP A 100 -6.78 10.36 14.27
C ASP A 100 -7.69 9.31 13.58
N GLY A 101 -7.21 8.06 13.51
CA GLY A 101 -7.93 6.96 12.89
C GLY A 101 -7.84 6.91 11.37
N ALA A 102 -8.73 6.12 10.74
CA ALA A 102 -8.71 5.94 9.29
C ALA A 102 -9.19 7.21 8.56
N GLY A 103 -8.46 7.65 7.55
CA GLY A 103 -8.80 8.86 6.79
C GLY A 103 -7.79 9.21 5.70
N PHE A 104 -8.07 10.26 4.93
CA PHE A 104 -7.09 10.86 4.04
C PHE A 104 -6.21 11.82 4.83
N TYR A 105 -4.90 11.69 4.66
CA TYR A 105 -3.92 12.57 5.28
C TYR A 105 -3.11 13.27 4.20
N CYS A 106 -2.78 14.53 4.47
CA CYS A 106 -2.02 15.41 3.60
C CYS A 106 -0.78 15.91 4.33
N TRP A 107 0.37 15.89 3.67
CA TRP A 107 1.65 16.35 4.19
C TRP A 107 2.56 16.84 3.07
N TYR A 108 3.62 17.57 3.43
CA TYR A 108 4.64 18.04 2.50
C TYR A 108 5.43 16.86 1.92
N ALA A 109 5.50 16.74 0.59
CA ALA A 109 6.22 15.65 -0.06
C ALA A 109 7.70 15.59 0.33
N ASP A 110 8.32 16.77 0.47
CA ASP A 110 9.75 16.91 0.82
C ASP A 110 10.03 16.78 2.32
N LEU A 111 9.04 17.08 3.17
CA LEU A 111 9.17 17.15 4.63
C LEU A 111 7.96 16.50 5.33
N PRO A 112 7.79 15.16 5.22
CA PRO A 112 6.69 14.45 5.88
C PRO A 112 6.74 14.52 7.42
N GLU A 113 7.86 14.97 7.99
CA GLU A 113 8.11 15.07 9.43
C GLU A 113 7.56 16.36 10.05
N GLU A 114 7.27 17.39 9.24
CA GLU A 114 6.73 18.69 9.73
C GLU A 114 5.26 18.61 10.17
N GLY A 115 4.62 17.45 9.96
CA GLY A 115 3.26 17.18 10.36
C GLY A 115 2.36 16.90 9.17
N CYS A 116 1.17 16.41 9.49
CA CYS A 116 0.15 16.11 8.51
C CYS A 116 -1.20 16.62 9.00
N ILE A 117 -2.09 16.94 8.06
CA ILE A 117 -3.48 17.25 8.34
C ILE A 117 -4.37 16.12 7.82
N LYS A 118 -5.44 15.82 8.56
CA LYS A 118 -6.48 14.89 8.10
C LYS A 118 -7.44 15.65 7.19
N LEU A 119 -7.50 15.25 5.94
CA LEU A 119 -8.45 15.77 4.95
C LEU A 119 -9.78 15.03 5.09
N GLY A 120 -10.79 15.79 5.47
CA GLY A 120 -12.16 15.29 5.57
C GLY A 120 -12.50 14.70 6.93
N GLN A 121 -13.66 15.10 7.44
CA GLN A 121 -14.46 14.32 8.38
C GLN A 121 -15.71 13.85 7.66
N SER A 122 -15.55 13.14 6.56
CA SER A 122 -16.68 12.42 6.00
C SER A 122 -16.84 11.14 6.82
N GLU A 123 -17.32 11.29 8.07
CA GLU A 123 -18.19 10.26 8.62
C GLU A 123 -19.19 9.98 7.51
N LEU A 124 -19.15 8.75 7.00
CA LEU A 124 -20.11 8.20 6.05
C LEU A 124 -21.50 8.69 6.47
N ARG A 125 -22.02 9.72 5.79
CA ARG A 125 -23.43 10.06 5.91
C ARG A 125 -24.16 8.88 5.28
N ALA A 126 -24.87 8.19 6.17
CA ALA A 126 -25.66 6.98 5.96
C ALA A 126 -26.52 6.97 4.70
#